data_AF-A0AAJ5ZFM5-F1
#
_entry.id   AF-A0AAJ5ZFM5-F1
#
_cell.length_a   1.000
_cell.length_b   1.000
_cell.length_c   1.000
_cell.angle_alpha   90.00
_cell.angle_beta   90.00
_cell.angle_gamma   90.00
#
_symmetry.space_group_name_H-M   'P 1'
#
loop_
_entity.id
_entity.type
_entity.pdbx_description
1 polymer ?
#
loop_
_entity_poly.entity_id
_entity_poly.type
_entity_poly.pdbx_seq_one_letter_code
_entity_poly.pdbx_strand_id
1 'polypeptide(L)'
;MQKAESELMSPEQFDVICEHYTRQSAMAQKAAKAILVDGAKNSEVAKEYAHVMTRQALSRIRLHLLRSYDAVREHYPYLSDGVLTEARARFICKLCKFNARTTDAYCRALIDGAPVDKCAADAKVYVVFFEERMSQIVSIHADFVRHFANSQ
;
A
#
# COMPACT_ATOMS: atom_id res chain seq x y z
N MET A 1 17.71 -2.46 31.26
CA MET A 1 16.39 -2.20 30.68
C MET A 1 16.52 -2.31 29.16
N GLN A 2 15.93 -3.35 28.56
CA GLN A 2 15.89 -3.49 27.10
C GLN A 2 14.89 -2.45 26.57
N LYS A 3 15.33 -1.60 25.65
CA LYS A 3 14.45 -0.66 24.95
C LYS A 3 13.29 -1.44 24.36
N ALA A 4 12.06 -0.93 24.51
CA ALA A 4 10.94 -1.38 23.71
C ALA A 4 11.38 -1.39 22.24
N GLU A 5 11.18 -2.51 21.54
CA GLU A 5 11.34 -2.54 20.08
C GLU A 5 10.46 -1.42 19.54
N SER A 6 11.07 -0.42 18.90
CA SER A 6 10.40 0.82 18.51
C SER A 6 9.16 0.53 17.69
N GLU A 7 8.11 1.33 17.85
CA GLU A 7 6.99 1.40 16.92
C GLU A 7 7.56 1.49 15.48
N LEU A 8 7.25 0.50 14.64
CA LEU A 8 7.88 0.34 13.32
C LEU A 8 7.16 1.19 12.25
N MET A 9 5.89 1.51 12.47
CA MET A 9 5.05 2.34 11.61
C MET A 9 3.90 2.96 12.42
N SER A 10 3.36 4.09 11.97
CA SER A 10 2.20 4.72 12.62
C SER A 10 0.91 3.90 12.38
N PRO A 11 -0.13 4.08 13.23
CA PRO A 11 -1.44 3.45 13.00
C PRO A 11 -2.01 3.75 11.61
N GLU A 12 -1.87 4.97 11.12
CA GLU A 12 -2.38 5.40 9.82
C GLU A 12 -1.61 4.75 8.67
N GLN A 13 -0.28 4.64 8.78
CA GLN A 13 0.55 3.93 7.81
C GLN A 13 0.15 2.45 7.71
N PHE A 14 -0.11 1.82 8.85
CA PHE A 14 -0.59 0.45 8.91
C PHE A 14 -1.94 0.26 8.21
N ASP A 15 -2.90 1.15 8.52
CA ASP A 15 -4.26 1.07 7.98
C ASP A 15 -4.25 1.28 6.45
N VAL A 16 -3.46 2.23 5.95
CA VAL A 16 -3.28 2.48 4.50
C VAL A 16 -2.65 1.30 3.76
N ILE A 17 -1.66 0.61 4.35
CA ILE A 17 -1.07 -0.61 3.76
C ILE A 17 -2.10 -1.74 3.72
N CYS A 18 -2.88 -1.91 4.78
CA CYS A 18 -3.91 -2.94 4.84
C CYS A 18 -5.03 -2.69 3.81
N GLU A 19 -5.43 -1.43 3.62
CA GLU A 19 -6.46 -1.06 2.65
C GLU A 19 -6.02 -1.33 1.21
N HIS A 20 -4.84 -0.83 0.82
CA HIS A 20 -4.46 -0.75 -0.60
C HIS A 20 -3.51 -1.84 -1.06
N TYR A 21 -2.73 -2.43 -0.14
CA TYR A 21 -1.62 -3.32 -0.51
C TYR A 21 -1.90 -4.79 -0.16
N THR A 22 -2.55 -5.05 0.99
CA THR A 22 -2.74 -6.42 1.48
C THR A 22 -4.08 -6.69 2.13
N ARG A 23 -4.86 -7.60 1.54
CA ARG A 23 -6.09 -8.13 2.15
C ARG A 23 -5.78 -9.25 3.15
N GLN A 24 -5.33 -8.87 4.34
CA GLN A 24 -5.29 -9.79 5.49
C GLN A 24 -6.67 -9.90 6.14
N SER A 25 -6.94 -10.98 6.87
CA SER A 25 -8.15 -11.07 7.70
C SER A 25 -8.11 -10.04 8.82
N ALA A 26 -9.27 -9.59 9.31
CA ALA A 26 -9.34 -8.65 10.43
C ALA A 26 -8.57 -9.14 11.67
N MET A 27 -8.56 -10.45 11.92
CA MET A 27 -7.79 -11.06 13.01
C MET A 27 -6.27 -10.97 12.77
N ALA A 28 -5.83 -11.23 11.54
CA ALA A 28 -4.43 -11.10 11.15
C ALA A 28 -3.96 -9.64 11.22
N GLN A 29 -4.81 -8.69 10.83
CA GLN A 29 -4.54 -7.26 10.96
C GLN A 29 -4.40 -6.85 12.43
N LYS A 30 -5.32 -7.27 13.31
CA LYS A 30 -5.23 -6.99 14.76
C LYS A 30 -3.93 -7.51 15.38
N ALA A 31 -3.58 -8.77 15.12
CA ALA A 31 -2.34 -9.35 15.64
C ALA A 31 -1.09 -8.64 15.10
N ALA A 32 -1.09 -8.25 13.82
CA ALA A 32 0.02 -7.50 13.25
C ALA A 32 0.12 -6.06 13.76
N LYS A 33 -1.02 -5.38 13.99
CA LYS A 33 -1.07 -4.03 14.56
C LYS A 33 -0.46 -3.99 15.96
N ALA A 34 -0.81 -4.96 16.81
CA ALA A 34 -0.22 -5.10 18.14
C ALA A 34 1.32 -5.15 18.12
N ILE A 35 1.90 -5.80 17.11
CA ILE A 35 3.36 -5.94 16.99
C ILE A 35 4.00 -4.72 16.31
N LEU A 36 3.44 -4.29 15.18
CA LEU A 36 4.08 -3.32 14.28
C LEU A 36 3.80 -1.87 14.67
N VAL A 37 2.67 -1.62 15.33
CA VAL A 37 2.21 -0.29 15.75
C VAL A 37 2.35 -0.16 17.27
N ASP A 38 1.78 -1.10 18.04
CA ASP A 38 1.71 -0.96 19.51
C ASP A 38 2.98 -1.45 20.24
N GLY A 39 3.98 -1.98 19.51
CA GLY A 39 5.26 -2.43 20.05
C GLY A 39 5.20 -3.68 20.94
N ALA A 40 4.12 -4.46 20.87
CA ALA A 40 3.96 -5.69 21.66
C ALA A 40 4.96 -6.77 21.22
N LYS A 41 5.43 -7.58 22.18
CA LYS A 41 6.38 -8.65 21.87
C LYS A 41 5.70 -9.74 21.04
N ASN A 42 6.41 -10.21 20.00
CA ASN A 42 5.95 -11.33 19.18
C ASN A 42 5.49 -12.55 19.99
N SER A 43 6.18 -12.86 21.10
CA SER A 43 5.84 -13.99 21.97
C SER A 43 4.53 -13.80 22.75
N GLU A 44 4.15 -12.57 23.06
CA GLU A 44 2.93 -12.25 23.81
C GLU A 44 1.72 -12.35 22.87
N VAL A 45 1.80 -11.70 21.72
CA VAL A 45 0.78 -11.78 20.66
C VAL A 45 0.62 -13.22 20.17
N ALA A 46 1.71 -13.96 20.00
CA ALA A 46 1.64 -15.38 19.62
C ALA A 46 0.89 -16.26 20.64
N LYS A 47 0.92 -15.92 21.94
CA LYS A 47 0.17 -16.64 22.98
C LYS A 47 -1.30 -16.25 22.95
N GLU A 48 -1.59 -14.95 22.85
CA GLU A 48 -2.96 -14.42 22.78
C GLU A 48 -3.75 -15.01 21.60
N TYR A 49 -3.13 -15.04 20.42
CA TYR A 49 -3.77 -15.50 19.20
C TYR A 49 -3.55 -16.99 18.88
N ALA A 50 -2.97 -17.78 19.81
CA ALA A 50 -2.63 -19.20 19.59
C ALA A 50 -3.82 -20.08 19.18
N HIS A 51 -5.03 -19.69 19.59
CA HIS A 51 -6.27 -20.41 19.31
C HIS A 51 -6.79 -20.19 17.88
N VAL A 52 -6.31 -19.15 17.17
CA VAL A 52 -6.78 -18.77 15.83
C VAL A 52 -5.68 -18.73 14.77
N MET A 53 -4.41 -18.60 15.17
CA MET A 53 -3.29 -18.60 14.24
C MET A 53 -2.04 -19.23 14.82
N THR A 54 -1.26 -19.88 13.95
CA THR A 54 0.04 -20.44 14.34
C THR A 54 1.11 -19.34 14.43
N ARG A 55 2.16 -19.60 15.19
CA ARG A 55 3.35 -18.72 15.23
C ARG A 55 3.94 -18.45 13.84
N GLN A 56 3.91 -19.46 12.97
CA GLN A 56 4.39 -19.33 11.60
C GLN A 56 3.50 -18.41 10.77
N ALA A 57 2.17 -18.53 10.90
CA ALA A 57 1.23 -17.64 10.22
C ALA A 57 1.44 -16.19 10.66
N LEU A 58 1.53 -15.94 11.97
CA LEU A 58 1.82 -14.61 12.54
C LEU A 58 3.13 -14.03 11.97
N SER A 59 4.19 -14.83 11.93
CA SER A 59 5.49 -14.42 11.38
C SER A 59 5.41 -14.07 9.90
N ARG A 60 4.65 -14.84 9.10
CA ARG A 60 4.45 -14.56 7.67
C ARG A 60 3.66 -13.28 7.43
N ILE A 61 2.58 -13.07 8.20
CA ILE A 61 1.74 -11.86 8.12
C ILE A 61 2.59 -10.63 8.44
N ARG A 62 3.33 -10.68 9.56
CA ARG A 62 4.24 -9.61 9.97
C ARG A 62 5.28 -9.30 8.88
N LEU A 63 5.95 -10.32 8.36
CA LEU A 63 6.95 -10.15 7.30
C LEU A 63 6.33 -9.57 6.02
N HIS A 64 5.13 -10.01 5.65
CA HIS A 64 4.44 -9.49 4.48
C HIS A 64 4.11 -8.00 4.63
N LEU A 65 3.54 -7.59 5.77
CA LEU A 65 3.21 -6.20 6.06
C LEU A 65 4.46 -5.30 6.10
N LEU A 66 5.55 -5.77 6.70
CA LEU A 66 6.83 -5.03 6.71
C LEU A 66 7.37 -4.84 5.28
N ARG A 67 7.36 -5.88 4.45
CA ARG A 67 7.81 -5.75 3.05
C ARG A 67 6.92 -4.81 2.25
N SER A 68 5.62 -4.81 2.52
CA SER A 68 4.67 -3.88 1.90
C SER A 68 4.97 -2.44 2.34
N TYR A 69 5.25 -2.23 3.62
CA TYR A 69 5.67 -0.93 4.16
C TYR A 69 6.96 -0.43 3.49
N ASP A 70 7.98 -1.27 3.43
CA ASP A 70 9.26 -0.94 2.79
C ASP A 70 9.08 -0.58 1.31
N ALA A 71 8.25 -1.33 0.58
CA ALA A 71 7.97 -1.07 -0.83
C ALA A 71 7.24 0.27 -1.06
N VAL A 72 6.28 0.63 -0.20
CA VAL A 72 5.63 1.94 -0.26
C VAL A 72 6.64 3.05 0.05
N ARG A 73 7.47 2.88 1.08
CA ARG A 73 8.49 3.87 1.46
C ARG A 73 9.56 4.10 0.40
N GLU A 74 9.90 3.08 -0.38
CA GLU A 74 10.82 3.23 -1.50
C GLU A 74 10.29 4.21 -2.55
N HIS A 75 8.97 4.22 -2.79
CA HIS A 75 8.32 5.11 -3.76
C HIS A 75 7.82 6.43 -3.16
N TYR A 76 7.56 6.44 -1.85
CA TYR A 76 7.06 7.57 -1.08
C TYR A 76 7.96 7.83 0.13
N PRO A 77 9.22 8.23 -0.07
CA PRO A 77 10.10 8.56 1.03
C PRO A 77 9.63 9.84 1.74
N TYR A 78 10.01 9.96 3.01
CA TYR A 78 9.70 11.12 3.84
C TYR A 78 10.23 12.41 3.19
N LEU A 79 9.40 13.47 3.20
CA LEU A 79 9.65 14.77 2.57
C LEU A 79 9.82 14.72 1.04
N SER A 80 9.27 13.70 0.37
CA SER A 80 9.22 13.72 -1.10
C SER A 80 8.19 14.71 -1.63
N ASP A 81 8.44 15.21 -2.85
CA ASP A 81 7.45 16.04 -3.56
C ASP A 81 6.16 15.22 -3.74
N GLY A 82 4.99 15.81 -3.51
CA GLY A 82 3.71 15.10 -3.62
C GLY A 82 3.30 14.77 -5.06
N VAL A 83 4.26 14.68 -5.99
CA VAL A 83 4.02 14.58 -7.43
C VAL A 83 3.76 13.13 -7.83
N LEU A 84 2.71 12.90 -8.60
CA LEU A 84 2.50 11.60 -9.24
C LEU A 84 3.50 11.45 -10.39
N THR A 85 4.57 10.69 -10.17
CA THR A 85 5.56 10.34 -11.21
C THR A 85 5.15 9.04 -11.92
N GLU A 86 5.73 8.77 -13.08
CA GLU A 86 5.50 7.50 -13.79
C GLU A 86 5.85 6.28 -12.92
N ALA A 87 6.96 6.32 -12.18
CA ALA A 87 7.36 5.24 -11.27
C ALA A 87 6.29 4.99 -10.19
N ARG A 88 5.72 6.04 -9.60
CA ARG A 88 4.63 5.96 -8.63
C ARG A 88 3.33 5.44 -9.24
N ALA A 89 2.98 5.90 -10.43
CA ALA A 89 1.80 5.43 -11.15
C ALA A 89 1.91 3.93 -11.49
N ARG A 90 3.07 3.48 -12.00
CA ARG A 90 3.35 2.06 -12.30
C ARG A 90 3.31 1.21 -11.04
N PHE A 91 3.89 1.70 -9.94
CA PHE A 91 3.82 1.02 -8.65
C PHE A 91 2.36 0.80 -8.21
N ILE A 92 1.51 1.83 -8.23
CA ILE A 92 0.09 1.71 -7.87
C ILE A 92 -0.64 0.75 -8.82
N CYS A 93 -0.40 0.85 -10.13
CA CYS A 93 -1.00 -0.04 -11.12
C CYS A 93 -0.68 -1.52 -10.84
N LYS A 94 0.54 -1.81 -10.38
CA LYS A 94 0.94 -3.15 -9.93
C LYS A 94 0.13 -3.62 -8.71
N LEU A 95 -0.15 -2.73 -7.75
CA LEU A 95 -1.01 -3.04 -6.59
C LEU A 95 -2.43 -3.38 -7.04
N CYS A 96 -2.98 -2.59 -7.96
CA CYS A 96 -4.30 -2.80 -8.52
C CYS A 96 -4.37 -3.97 -9.53
N LYS A 97 -3.25 -4.67 -9.79
CA LYS A 97 -3.14 -5.78 -10.75
C LYS A 97 -3.55 -5.40 -12.18
N PHE A 98 -3.30 -4.15 -12.56
CA PHE A 98 -3.49 -3.73 -13.94
C PHE A 98 -2.41 -4.37 -14.83
N ASN A 99 -2.76 -4.70 -16.07
CA ASN A 99 -1.79 -5.26 -17.01
C ASN A 99 -0.88 -4.16 -17.57
N ALA A 100 0.20 -4.55 -18.24
CA ALA A 100 1.20 -3.61 -18.79
C ALA A 100 0.55 -2.59 -19.74
N ARG A 101 -0.29 -3.05 -20.67
CA ARG A 101 -0.95 -2.20 -21.66
C ARG A 101 -1.86 -1.13 -21.03
N THR A 102 -2.66 -1.52 -20.03
CA THR A 102 -3.48 -0.55 -19.28
C THR A 102 -2.62 0.40 -18.47
N THR A 103 -1.53 -0.09 -17.87
CA THR A 103 -0.59 0.73 -17.09
C THR A 103 0.04 1.82 -17.95
N ASP A 104 0.52 1.47 -19.16
CA ASP A 104 1.11 2.43 -20.08
C ASP A 104 0.09 3.49 -20.52
N ALA A 105 -1.15 3.08 -20.78
CA ALA A 105 -2.23 4.01 -21.10
C ALA A 105 -2.56 4.96 -19.93
N TYR A 106 -2.58 4.47 -18.67
CA TYR A 106 -2.77 5.32 -17.50
C TYR A 106 -1.61 6.31 -17.33
N CYS A 107 -0.37 5.89 -17.54
CA CYS A 107 0.78 6.79 -17.46
C CYS A 107 0.69 7.90 -18.52
N ARG A 108 0.34 7.57 -19.77
CA ARG A 108 0.15 8.57 -20.81
C ARG A 108 -0.94 9.59 -20.48
N ALA A 109 -2.06 9.14 -19.90
CA ALA A 109 -3.15 10.03 -19.53
C ALA A 109 -2.82 10.90 -18.30
N LEU A 110 -2.27 10.29 -17.24
CA LEU A 110 -2.04 10.95 -15.94
C LEU A 110 -0.75 11.78 -15.90
N ILE A 111 0.27 11.40 -16.66
CA ILE A 111 1.62 12.00 -16.60
C ILE A 111 1.88 12.84 -17.84
N ASP A 112 1.66 12.28 -19.03
CA ASP A 112 1.97 12.96 -20.30
C ASP A 112 0.85 13.90 -20.77
N GLY A 113 -0.32 13.88 -20.10
CA GLY A 113 -1.48 14.70 -20.45
C GLY A 113 -2.18 14.27 -21.76
N ALA A 114 -2.00 13.02 -22.19
CA ALA A 114 -2.65 12.52 -23.39
C ALA A 114 -4.17 12.42 -23.22
N PRO A 115 -4.96 12.61 -24.30
CA PRO A 115 -6.43 12.51 -24.24
C PRO A 115 -6.91 11.16 -23.71
N VAL A 116 -7.81 11.20 -22.72
CA VAL A 116 -8.32 10.01 -22.00
C VAL A 116 -9.02 9.03 -22.94
N ASP A 117 -9.82 9.53 -23.88
CA ASP A 117 -10.53 8.75 -24.88
C ASP A 117 -9.58 7.92 -25.76
N LYS A 118 -8.47 8.51 -26.19
CA LYS A 118 -7.43 7.84 -26.97
C LYS A 118 -6.70 6.78 -26.14
N CYS A 119 -6.32 7.10 -24.91
CA CYS A 119 -5.65 6.16 -24.02
C CYS A 119 -6.56 4.95 -23.68
N ALA A 120 -7.84 5.19 -23.43
CA ALA A 120 -8.81 4.14 -23.17
C ALA A 120 -8.99 3.21 -24.39
N ALA A 121 -9.11 3.78 -25.59
CA ALA A 121 -9.17 3.03 -26.84
C ALA A 121 -7.90 2.18 -27.07
N ASP A 122 -6.72 2.78 -26.88
CA ASP A 122 -5.42 2.12 -26.96
C ASP A 122 -5.28 0.97 -25.95
N ALA A 123 -5.98 1.03 -24.82
CA ALA A 123 -6.06 -0.02 -23.82
C ALA A 123 -7.17 -1.07 -24.09
N LYS A 124 -8.06 -0.86 -25.08
CA LYS A 124 -9.31 -1.62 -25.29
C LYS A 124 -10.19 -1.63 -24.03
N VAL A 125 -10.35 -0.46 -23.43
CA VAL A 125 -11.16 -0.26 -22.22
C VAL A 125 -12.20 0.82 -22.51
N TYR A 126 -13.41 0.65 -21.98
CA TYR A 126 -14.44 1.69 -22.05
C TYR A 126 -13.99 2.94 -21.28
N VAL A 127 -14.20 4.13 -21.86
CA VAL A 127 -13.73 5.41 -21.29
C VAL A 127 -14.16 5.58 -19.83
N VAL A 128 -15.43 5.34 -19.51
CA VAL A 128 -15.97 5.46 -18.14
C VAL A 128 -15.21 4.56 -17.15
N PHE A 129 -14.94 3.31 -17.53
CA PHE A 129 -14.19 2.39 -16.68
C PHE A 129 -12.71 2.79 -16.57
N PHE A 130 -12.15 3.36 -17.64
CA PHE A 130 -10.78 3.88 -17.62
C PHE A 130 -10.64 5.06 -16.66
N GLU A 131 -11.59 6.01 -16.68
CA GLU A 131 -11.66 7.16 -15.76
C GLU A 131 -11.85 6.76 -14.30
N GLU A 132 -12.69 5.76 -14.03
CA GLU A 132 -12.88 5.21 -12.68
C GLU A 132 -11.54 4.67 -12.14
N ARG A 133 -10.79 3.93 -12.96
CA ARG A 133 -9.48 3.38 -12.56
C ARG A 133 -8.40 4.46 -12.44
N MET A 134 -8.43 5.50 -13.26
CA MET A 134 -7.56 6.66 -13.08
C MET A 134 -7.83 7.34 -11.74
N SER A 135 -9.10 7.55 -11.40
CA SER A 135 -9.51 8.14 -10.11
C SER A 135 -9.03 7.28 -8.94
N GLN A 136 -9.10 5.95 -9.07
CA GLN A 136 -8.54 5.01 -8.08
C GLN A 136 -7.03 5.20 -7.90
N ILE A 137 -6.26 5.34 -8.99
CA ILE A 137 -4.80 5.57 -8.92
C ILE A 137 -4.49 6.88 -8.18
N VAL A 138 -5.20 7.97 -8.52
CA VAL A 138 -5.01 9.28 -7.89
C VAL A 138 -5.37 9.24 -6.40
N SER A 139 -6.45 8.53 -6.03
CA SER A 139 -6.86 8.35 -4.65
C SER A 139 -5.79 7.63 -3.82
N ILE A 140 -5.29 6.49 -4.32
CA ILE A 140 -4.24 5.72 -3.64
C ILE A 140 -2.96 6.56 -3.51
N HIS A 141 -2.60 7.30 -4.56
CA HIS A 141 -1.45 8.20 -4.53
C HIS A 141 -1.57 9.26 -3.44
N ALA A 142 -2.74 9.92 -3.33
CA ALA A 142 -2.99 10.93 -2.31
C ALA A 142 -2.86 10.36 -0.89
N ASP A 143 -3.38 9.15 -0.65
CA ASP A 143 -3.23 8.47 0.64
C ASP A 143 -1.76 8.18 0.94
N PHE A 144 -0.99 7.66 -0.01
CA PHE A 144 0.44 7.40 0.20
C PHE A 144 1.24 8.68 0.45
N VAL A 145 0.98 9.76 -0.29
CA VAL A 145 1.63 11.06 -0.04
C VAL A 145 1.31 11.56 1.37
N ARG A 146 0.02 11.55 1.74
CA ARG A 146 -0.43 12.03 3.06
C ARG A 146 0.22 11.26 4.20
N HIS A 147 0.29 9.93 4.10
CA HIS A 147 0.65 9.06 5.21
C HIS A 147 2.10 8.55 5.19
N PHE A 148 2.87 8.80 4.13
CA PHE A 148 4.27 8.36 4.05
C PHE A 148 5.23 9.49 3.70
N ALA A 149 4.86 10.38 2.77
CA ALA A 149 5.72 11.51 2.41
C ALA A 149 5.60 12.66 3.43
N ASN A 150 4.38 12.89 3.96
CA ASN A 150 4.06 14.06 4.79
C ASN A 150 3.76 13.73 6.26
N SER A 151 3.76 12.46 6.67
CA SER A 151 3.52 12.05 8.05
C SER A 151 4.80 12.16 8.89
N GLN A 152 4.72 12.84 10.04
CA GLN A 152 5.74 12.81 11.10
C GLN A 152 5.52 11.62 12.03
#